data_AF-R2NYL6-F1
#
_entry.id   AF-R2NYL6-F1
#
_cell.length_a   1.000
_cell.length_b   1.000
_cell.length_c   1.000
_cell.angle_alpha   90.00
_cell.angle_beta   90.00
_cell.angle_gamma   90.00
#
_symmetry.space_group_name_H-M   'P 1'
#
loop_
_entity.id
_entity.type
_entity.pdbx_description
1 polymer ?
#
loop_
_entity_poly.entity_id
_entity_poly.type
_entity_poly.pdbx_seq_one_letter_code
_entity_poly.pdbx_strand_id
1 'polypeptide(L)'
;MKKKRYYLFRIIWFISLVFFLFLTSSNIIVSAVSVDLFGNTQINNDSGTTAATPYLNVSQKPVTFTINGTTTGVGLIKTGKKYALISVPTELSSKVVPNGAASVTTAVTIPAADLPVGGLLDLLNSLISVLNLLPTLRPTITSINQAITNLKNEDFGTHNIPISTEQLSSTLLGVNISQGLLPILSSTLATRLKDLKIILDTLPLGLVGTILTSVLSSVNSLIASLENPDSTISTNLVSASLLGATNVSIPTFVSSPIGLAQDYRASIRGGIIQSDDIVIQLLSNFGGNTNIYFSAGSLTMKSDLLPTNLNFGIHPIQTVADETWKAYIGGNSSNPIQTGMIRIEDTRTIAKAWQLKVSQASNWNNGQNNLNNAQLGISLGSLNTNFSNYSGLSNQKVQVTPDNQVTLMSLSNTTASGYVEIPLNQFELFVPKNTQRRSGSYQTILQWTLSNTP
;
A
#
# COMPACT_ATOMS: atom_id res chain seq x y z
N MET A 1 -21.21 -27.94 -71.05
CA MET A 1 -20.81 -26.76 -70.26
C MET A 1 -21.72 -26.37 -69.09
N LYS A 2 -22.98 -26.84 -68.96
CA LYS A 2 -23.91 -26.38 -67.90
C LYS A 2 -23.67 -26.97 -66.49
N LYS A 3 -23.17 -28.21 -66.35
CA LYS A 3 -22.94 -28.84 -65.03
C LYS A 3 -21.76 -28.24 -64.23
N LYS A 4 -20.66 -27.84 -64.89
CA LYS A 4 -19.50 -27.22 -64.21
C LYS A 4 -19.80 -25.83 -63.64
N ARG A 5 -20.67 -25.03 -64.28
CA ARG A 5 -21.06 -23.69 -63.79
C ARG A 5 -21.94 -23.74 -62.54
N TYR A 6 -22.83 -24.74 -62.44
CA TYR A 6 -23.67 -24.94 -61.25
C TYR A 6 -22.88 -25.37 -60.01
N TYR A 7 -21.83 -26.18 -60.20
CA TYR A 7 -20.96 -26.62 -59.12
C TYR A 7 -20.10 -25.46 -58.58
N LEU A 8 -19.57 -24.61 -59.48
CA LEU A 8 -18.83 -23.42 -59.10
C LEU A 8 -19.69 -22.40 -58.33
N PHE A 9 -20.94 -22.18 -58.76
CA PHE A 9 -21.87 -21.29 -58.08
C PHE A 9 -22.23 -21.77 -56.67
N ARG A 10 -22.40 -23.08 -56.47
CA ARG A 10 -22.65 -23.65 -55.14
C ARG A 10 -21.44 -23.51 -54.21
N ILE A 11 -20.22 -23.71 -54.73
CA ILE A 11 -18.99 -23.53 -53.94
C ILE A 11 -18.81 -22.07 -53.53
N ILE A 12 -19.03 -21.12 -54.45
CA ILE A 12 -18.93 -19.68 -54.13
C ILE A 12 -19.98 -19.29 -53.10
N TRP A 13 -21.22 -19.79 -53.22
CA TRP A 13 -22.29 -19.50 -52.25
C TRP A 13 -22.01 -20.12 -50.87
N PHE A 14 -21.44 -21.32 -50.83
CA PHE A 14 -21.06 -21.98 -49.57
C PHE A 14 -19.87 -21.28 -48.90
N ILE A 15 -18.87 -20.82 -49.68
CA ILE A 15 -17.75 -20.03 -49.15
C ILE A 15 -18.24 -18.67 -48.65
N SER A 16 -19.16 -18.00 -49.36
CA SER A 16 -19.76 -16.74 -48.90
C SER A 16 -20.60 -16.92 -47.64
N LEU A 17 -21.37 -18.01 -47.51
CA LEU A 17 -22.16 -18.31 -46.30
C LEU A 17 -21.26 -18.65 -45.11
N VAL A 18 -20.18 -19.40 -45.33
CA VAL A 18 -19.18 -19.69 -44.29
C VAL A 18 -18.43 -18.42 -43.90
N PHE A 19 -18.05 -17.55 -44.84
CA PHE A 19 -17.43 -16.26 -44.56
C PHE A 19 -18.38 -15.31 -43.79
N PHE A 20 -19.69 -15.33 -44.10
CA PHE A 20 -20.70 -14.57 -43.36
C PHE A 20 -20.94 -15.12 -41.96
N LEU A 21 -20.94 -16.46 -41.78
CA LEU A 21 -21.03 -17.11 -40.47
C LEU A 21 -19.78 -16.86 -39.59
N PHE A 22 -18.59 -16.79 -40.20
CA PHE A 22 -17.35 -16.39 -39.50
C PHE A 22 -17.34 -14.89 -39.16
N LEU A 23 -17.92 -14.03 -40.00
CA LEU A 23 -18.06 -12.60 -39.71
C LEU A 23 -19.07 -12.33 -38.59
N THR A 24 -20.15 -13.12 -38.46
CA THR A 24 -21.11 -13.00 -37.35
C THR A 24 -20.65 -13.60 -36.02
N SER A 25 -19.51 -14.31 -36.01
CA SER A 25 -18.85 -14.78 -34.78
C SER A 25 -17.61 -13.97 -34.41
N SER A 26 -17.33 -12.88 -35.14
CA SER A 26 -16.39 -11.88 -34.65
C SER A 26 -17.09 -11.19 -33.48
N ASN A 27 -16.85 -11.68 -32.27
CA ASN A 27 -16.96 -10.83 -31.11
C ASN A 27 -16.19 -9.55 -31.49
N ILE A 28 -16.91 -8.46 -31.70
CA ILE A 28 -16.31 -7.15 -31.61
C ILE A 28 -15.79 -7.15 -30.18
N ILE A 29 -14.50 -7.41 -30.01
CA ILE A 29 -13.81 -7.06 -28.78
C ILE A 29 -13.86 -5.54 -28.82
N VAL A 30 -14.96 -4.98 -28.32
CA VAL A 30 -15.01 -3.59 -27.91
C VAL A 30 -13.90 -3.53 -26.88
N SER A 31 -12.76 -2.97 -27.27
CA SER A 31 -11.69 -2.68 -26.33
C SER A 31 -12.35 -1.94 -25.17
N ALA A 32 -12.29 -2.53 -23.98
CA ALA A 32 -12.77 -1.89 -22.77
C ALA A 32 -12.23 -0.46 -22.73
N VAL A 33 -13.13 0.53 -22.71
CA VAL A 33 -12.73 1.93 -22.59
C VAL A 33 -12.78 2.26 -21.11
N SER A 34 -11.60 2.48 -20.53
CA SER A 34 -11.46 3.03 -19.19
C SER A 34 -11.08 4.50 -19.31
N VAL A 35 -11.85 5.37 -18.65
CA VAL A 35 -11.59 6.82 -18.64
C VAL A 35 -11.31 7.26 -17.21
N ASP A 36 -10.22 8.00 -17.04
CA ASP A 36 -9.96 8.76 -15.82
C ASP A 36 -10.98 9.90 -15.76
N LEU A 37 -11.81 9.90 -14.71
CA LEU A 37 -12.92 10.86 -14.59
C LEU A 37 -12.43 12.27 -14.27
N PHE A 38 -11.20 12.42 -13.80
CA PHE A 38 -10.67 13.70 -13.38
C PHE A 38 -9.41 14.08 -14.15
N GLY A 39 -9.38 15.31 -14.68
CA GLY A 39 -8.19 15.85 -15.33
C GLY A 39 -7.04 16.14 -14.34
N ASN A 40 -7.37 16.22 -13.04
CA ASN A 40 -6.40 16.36 -11.96
C ASN A 40 -6.81 15.47 -10.78
N THR A 41 -6.09 14.36 -10.63
CA THR A 41 -6.23 13.45 -9.50
C THR A 41 -4.98 13.53 -8.61
N GLN A 42 -5.17 13.85 -7.34
CA GLN A 42 -4.12 13.80 -6.33
C GLN A 42 -4.29 12.58 -5.44
N ILE A 43 -3.18 11.93 -5.10
CA ILE A 43 -3.17 10.83 -4.13
C ILE A 43 -2.13 11.09 -3.04
N ASN A 44 -2.55 10.89 -1.80
CA ASN A 44 -1.71 11.04 -0.62
C ASN A 44 -1.81 9.77 0.24
N ASN A 45 -0.86 9.60 1.16
CA ASN A 45 -0.93 8.60 2.21
C ASN A 45 -0.45 9.18 3.54
N ASP A 46 -0.90 8.61 4.65
CA ASP A 46 -0.57 9.05 6.01
C ASP A 46 0.59 8.25 6.66
N SER A 47 1.37 7.48 5.87
CA SER A 47 2.44 6.62 6.42
C SER A 47 3.51 7.38 7.20
N GLY A 48 3.69 8.68 6.90
CA GLY A 48 4.73 9.54 7.47
C GLY A 48 6.15 9.15 7.04
N THR A 49 6.30 8.22 6.09
CA THR A 49 7.61 7.73 5.67
C THR A 49 8.32 8.70 4.73
N THR A 50 9.63 8.77 4.85
CA THR A 50 10.51 9.51 3.94
C THR A 50 11.75 8.68 3.65
N ALA A 51 12.60 9.12 2.72
CA ALA A 51 13.89 8.48 2.49
C ALA A 51 14.79 8.47 3.74
N ALA A 52 14.66 9.45 4.64
CA ALA A 52 15.42 9.53 5.89
C ALA A 52 14.79 8.72 7.04
N THR A 53 13.47 8.49 6.97
CA THR A 53 12.70 7.77 8.00
C THR A 53 11.80 6.71 7.36
N PRO A 54 12.39 5.69 6.71
CA PRO A 54 11.64 4.60 6.08
C PRO A 54 11.07 3.64 7.13
N TYR A 55 10.05 2.86 6.76
CA TYR A 55 9.61 1.71 7.55
C TYR A 55 10.65 0.60 7.54
N LEU A 56 10.89 0.00 8.71
CA LEU A 56 11.78 -1.14 8.89
C LEU A 56 10.99 -2.35 9.41
N ASN A 57 10.90 -3.40 8.60
CA ASN A 57 10.28 -4.69 8.94
C ASN A 57 8.90 -4.58 9.62
N VAL A 58 8.07 -3.60 9.21
CA VAL A 58 6.74 -3.41 9.81
C VAL A 58 5.78 -4.49 9.32
N SER A 59 4.84 -4.87 10.19
CA SER A 59 3.76 -5.80 9.86
C SER A 59 2.43 -5.14 10.19
N GLN A 60 1.48 -5.21 9.25
CA GLN A 60 0.12 -4.68 9.40
C GLN A 60 0.06 -3.25 10.00
N LYS A 61 0.92 -2.36 9.51
CA LYS A 61 0.90 -0.95 9.92
C LYS A 61 -0.31 -0.26 9.26
N PRO A 62 -1.22 0.38 10.02
CA PRO A 62 -2.32 1.13 9.43
C PRO A 62 -1.80 2.27 8.56
N VAL A 63 -2.29 2.38 7.34
CA VAL A 63 -2.04 3.48 6.41
C VAL A 63 -3.32 3.78 5.65
N THR A 64 -3.73 5.04 5.61
CA THR A 64 -4.86 5.54 4.83
C THR A 64 -4.36 6.18 3.56
N PHE A 65 -4.91 5.75 2.43
CA PHE A 65 -4.70 6.41 1.14
C PHE A 65 -5.87 7.34 0.84
N THR A 66 -5.57 8.57 0.45
CA THR A 66 -6.58 9.56 0.10
C THR A 66 -6.45 9.93 -1.37
N ILE A 67 -7.53 9.80 -2.14
CA ILE A 67 -7.63 10.17 -3.56
C ILE A 67 -8.56 11.37 -3.67
N ASN A 68 -8.11 12.45 -4.30
CA ASN A 68 -8.88 13.67 -4.53
C ASN A 68 -9.00 13.94 -6.03
N GLY A 69 -10.23 14.04 -6.53
CA GLY A 69 -10.54 14.48 -7.90
C GLY A 69 -11.37 15.76 -7.88
N THR A 70 -10.94 16.80 -8.59
CA THR A 70 -11.57 18.14 -8.51
C THR A 70 -12.00 18.73 -9.85
N THR A 71 -11.44 18.27 -10.97
CA THR A 71 -11.79 18.77 -12.31
C THR A 71 -12.35 17.63 -13.16
N THR A 72 -13.59 17.74 -13.65
CA THR A 72 -14.19 16.72 -14.51
C THR A 72 -13.46 16.69 -15.85
N GLY A 73 -12.65 15.65 -16.05
CA GLY A 73 -12.03 15.35 -17.33
C GLY A 73 -13.04 14.60 -18.17
N VAL A 74 -13.67 15.29 -19.14
CA VAL A 74 -14.35 14.68 -20.29
C VAL A 74 -15.28 13.49 -19.96
N GLY A 75 -16.49 13.81 -19.49
CA GLY A 75 -17.58 12.83 -19.41
C GLY A 75 -18.05 12.44 -20.82
N LEU A 76 -17.53 11.33 -21.35
CA LEU A 76 -17.98 10.77 -22.64
C LEU A 76 -18.45 9.31 -22.53
N ILE A 77 -18.19 8.62 -21.42
CA ILE A 77 -18.68 7.26 -21.20
C ILE A 77 -19.93 7.32 -20.31
N LYS A 78 -21.08 6.92 -20.86
CA LYS A 78 -22.37 6.85 -20.15
C LYS A 78 -22.69 5.45 -19.62
N THR A 79 -21.77 4.52 -19.82
CA THR A 79 -21.88 3.11 -19.46
C THR A 79 -20.82 2.75 -18.42
N GLY A 80 -21.06 1.71 -17.63
CA GLY A 80 -20.04 1.14 -16.77
C GLY A 80 -20.01 1.69 -15.35
N LYS A 81 -19.18 1.05 -14.53
CA LYS A 81 -19.09 1.32 -13.10
C LYS A 81 -17.95 2.28 -12.81
N LYS A 82 -18.17 3.14 -11.82
CA LYS A 82 -17.20 4.09 -11.30
C LYS A 82 -16.44 3.46 -10.13
N TYR A 83 -15.11 3.49 -10.21
CA TYR A 83 -14.21 2.92 -9.20
C TYR A 83 -13.18 3.94 -8.76
N ALA A 84 -12.90 4.00 -7.45
CA ALA A 84 -11.63 4.51 -6.96
C ALA A 84 -10.65 3.34 -6.87
N LEU A 85 -9.45 3.50 -7.41
CA LEU A 85 -8.45 2.44 -7.50
C LEU A 85 -7.14 2.85 -6.84
N ILE A 86 -6.48 1.89 -6.20
CA ILE A 86 -5.09 1.99 -5.73
C ILE A 86 -4.30 0.85 -6.33
N SER A 87 -3.29 1.19 -7.13
CA SER A 87 -2.31 0.25 -7.65
C SER A 87 -1.02 0.35 -6.86
N VAL A 88 -0.57 -0.77 -6.31
CA VAL A 88 0.70 -0.89 -5.59
C VAL A 88 1.74 -1.59 -6.47
N PRO A 89 3.03 -1.31 -6.29
CA PRO A 89 4.08 -1.98 -7.05
C PRO A 89 4.19 -3.45 -6.67
N THR A 90 4.80 -4.26 -7.54
CA THR A 90 4.89 -5.73 -7.42
C THR A 90 5.61 -6.18 -6.15
N GLU A 91 6.58 -5.40 -5.66
CA GLU A 91 7.30 -5.66 -4.41
C GLU A 91 6.35 -5.62 -3.18
N LEU A 92 5.23 -4.91 -3.29
CA LEU A 92 4.18 -4.85 -2.27
C LEU A 92 2.98 -5.75 -2.60
N SER A 93 3.12 -6.71 -3.52
CA SER A 93 2.08 -7.68 -3.85
C SER A 93 1.58 -8.39 -2.57
N SER A 94 0.29 -8.27 -2.29
CA SER A 94 -0.37 -8.79 -1.07
C SER A 94 0.18 -8.22 0.26
N LYS A 95 0.91 -7.10 0.23
CA LYS A 95 1.42 -6.40 1.42
C LYS A 95 0.64 -5.14 1.77
N VAL A 96 -0.26 -4.71 0.89
CA VAL A 96 -1.24 -3.65 1.14
C VAL A 96 -2.62 -4.30 1.03
N VAL A 97 -3.34 -4.35 2.15
CA VAL A 97 -4.64 -5.02 2.26
C VAL A 97 -5.68 -4.10 2.90
N PRO A 98 -6.97 -4.24 2.57
CA PRO A 98 -8.04 -3.45 3.20
C PRO A 98 -8.02 -3.48 4.73
N ASN A 99 -8.29 -2.33 5.35
CA ASN A 99 -8.46 -2.18 6.79
C ASN A 99 -9.81 -1.52 7.13
N GLY A 100 -10.90 -2.13 6.66
CA GLY A 100 -12.26 -1.63 6.84
C GLY A 100 -12.84 -0.96 5.60
N ALA A 101 -13.94 -0.23 5.80
CA ALA A 101 -14.64 0.47 4.74
C ALA A 101 -13.91 1.76 4.34
N ALA A 102 -13.91 2.05 3.05
CA ALA A 102 -13.55 3.35 2.52
C ALA A 102 -14.68 4.36 2.76
N SER A 103 -14.32 5.65 2.81
CA SER A 103 -15.26 6.77 2.85
C SER A 103 -15.16 7.53 1.54
N VAL A 104 -16.28 7.71 0.84
CA VAL A 104 -16.35 8.46 -0.42
C VAL A 104 -17.25 9.67 -0.20
N THR A 105 -16.68 10.88 -0.31
CA THR A 105 -17.45 12.13 -0.33
C THR A 105 -17.47 12.69 -1.74
N THR A 106 -18.67 12.85 -2.32
CA THR A 106 -18.83 13.39 -3.68
C THR A 106 -20.13 14.18 -3.82
N ALA A 107 -20.09 15.27 -4.58
CA ALA A 107 -21.29 15.86 -5.17
C ALA A 107 -21.71 15.05 -6.40
N VAL A 108 -23.02 14.95 -6.65
CA VAL A 108 -23.54 14.20 -7.80
C VAL A 108 -24.55 15.03 -8.57
N THR A 109 -24.35 15.08 -9.88
CA THR A 109 -25.28 15.68 -10.83
C THR A 109 -25.65 14.67 -11.89
N ILE A 110 -26.90 14.68 -12.37
CA ILE A 110 -27.36 13.83 -13.46
C ILE A 110 -27.90 14.74 -14.56
N PRO A 111 -27.29 14.75 -15.76
CA PRO A 111 -27.80 15.57 -16.86
C PRO A 111 -29.26 15.25 -17.18
N ALA A 112 -30.04 16.27 -17.52
CA ALA A 112 -31.48 16.16 -17.74
C ALA A 112 -31.82 15.20 -18.89
N ALA A 113 -30.94 15.12 -19.89
CA ALA A 113 -31.06 14.17 -21.01
C ALA A 113 -30.89 12.71 -20.58
N ASP A 114 -30.25 12.46 -19.44
CA ASP A 114 -29.96 11.13 -18.90
C ASP A 114 -30.93 10.75 -17.76
N LEU A 115 -31.83 11.65 -17.35
CA LEU A 115 -32.91 11.32 -16.43
C LEU A 115 -33.97 10.46 -17.14
N PRO A 116 -34.42 9.34 -16.54
CA PRO A 116 -35.38 8.42 -17.16
C PRO A 116 -36.83 8.93 -17.08
N VAL A 117 -37.04 10.24 -17.25
CA VAL A 117 -38.35 10.90 -17.09
C VAL A 117 -38.89 11.49 -18.40
N GLY A 118 -38.14 11.46 -19.51
CA GLY A 118 -38.53 12.10 -20.78
C GLY A 118 -39.94 11.74 -21.25
N GLY A 119 -40.25 10.45 -21.40
CA GLY A 119 -41.58 10.00 -21.81
C GLY A 119 -42.69 10.34 -20.81
N LEU A 120 -42.38 10.38 -19.51
CA LEU A 120 -43.32 10.83 -18.48
C LEU A 120 -43.60 12.33 -18.60
N LEU A 121 -42.59 13.14 -18.90
CA LEU A 121 -42.75 14.59 -19.07
C LEU A 121 -43.69 14.93 -20.25
N ASP A 122 -43.61 14.18 -21.35
CA ASP A 122 -44.50 14.36 -22.50
C ASP A 122 -45.97 14.05 -22.14
N LEU A 123 -46.18 12.98 -21.36
CA LEU A 123 -47.51 12.63 -20.84
C LEU A 123 -48.03 13.69 -19.85
N LEU A 124 -47.17 14.21 -18.98
CA LEU A 124 -47.53 15.27 -18.03
C LEU A 124 -47.87 16.59 -18.74
N ASN A 125 -47.16 16.96 -19.80
CA ASN A 125 -47.48 18.14 -20.62
C ASN A 125 -48.86 18.00 -21.29
N SER A 126 -49.17 16.80 -21.77
CA SER A 126 -50.49 16.48 -22.33
C SER A 126 -51.59 16.60 -21.26
N LEU A 127 -51.35 16.07 -20.06
CA LEU A 127 -52.27 16.19 -18.93
C LEU A 127 -52.49 17.66 -18.53
N ILE A 128 -51.42 18.45 -18.39
CA ILE A 128 -51.50 19.88 -18.05
C ILE A 128 -52.33 20.64 -19.09
N SER A 129 -52.16 20.34 -20.37
CA SER A 129 -52.92 20.98 -21.45
C SER A 129 -54.43 20.76 -21.30
N VAL A 130 -54.85 19.57 -20.88
CA VAL A 130 -56.27 19.28 -20.59
C VAL A 130 -56.71 19.93 -19.29
N LEU A 131 -55.90 19.87 -18.23
CA LEU A 131 -56.23 20.50 -16.94
C LEU A 131 -56.40 22.02 -17.05
N ASN A 132 -55.66 22.68 -17.95
CA ASN A 132 -55.77 24.12 -18.19
C ASN A 132 -57.16 24.56 -18.68
N LEU A 133 -57.98 23.65 -19.22
CA LEU A 133 -59.37 23.91 -19.61
C LEU A 133 -60.31 24.02 -18.39
N LEU A 134 -59.83 23.70 -17.19
CA LEU A 134 -60.59 23.65 -15.94
C LEU A 134 -60.04 24.65 -14.92
N PRO A 135 -60.61 25.88 -14.82
CA PRO A 135 -60.08 26.94 -13.94
C PRO A 135 -60.00 26.56 -12.46
N THR A 136 -60.85 25.65 -11.99
CA THR A 136 -60.90 25.18 -10.60
C THR A 136 -59.68 24.32 -10.20
N LEU A 137 -58.92 23.80 -11.16
CA LEU A 137 -57.76 22.94 -10.93
C LEU A 137 -56.42 23.68 -10.96
N ARG A 138 -56.44 25.02 -11.06
CA ARG A 138 -55.23 25.87 -11.08
C ARG A 138 -54.24 25.56 -9.94
N PRO A 139 -54.64 25.39 -8.67
CA PRO A 139 -53.71 25.04 -7.60
C PRO A 139 -53.01 23.69 -7.85
N THR A 140 -53.73 22.69 -8.33
CA THR A 140 -53.17 21.36 -8.64
C THR A 140 -52.20 21.43 -9.81
N ILE A 141 -52.48 22.23 -10.84
CA ILE A 141 -51.56 22.48 -11.96
C ILE A 141 -50.25 23.10 -11.46
N THR A 142 -50.31 24.06 -10.53
CA THR A 142 -49.11 24.62 -9.90
C THR A 142 -48.30 23.55 -9.18
N SER A 143 -48.96 22.67 -8.41
CA SER A 143 -48.29 21.54 -7.73
C SER A 143 -47.66 20.55 -8.70
N ILE A 144 -48.34 20.21 -9.82
CA ILE A 144 -47.78 19.34 -10.86
C ILE A 144 -46.55 20.01 -11.51
N ASN A 145 -46.62 21.30 -11.83
CA ASN A 145 -45.49 22.04 -12.40
C ASN A 145 -44.29 22.09 -11.43
N GLN A 146 -44.54 22.22 -10.13
CA GLN A 146 -43.49 22.14 -9.11
C GLN A 146 -42.87 20.74 -9.06
N ALA A 147 -43.69 19.69 -9.09
CA ALA A 147 -43.20 18.30 -9.14
C ALA A 147 -42.40 18.01 -10.42
N ILE A 148 -42.80 18.55 -11.57
CA ILE A 148 -42.02 18.49 -12.82
C ILE A 148 -40.66 19.17 -12.65
N THR A 149 -40.62 20.35 -12.03
CA THR A 149 -39.36 21.06 -11.73
C THR A 149 -38.47 20.20 -10.84
N ASN A 150 -39.02 19.56 -9.81
CA ASN A 150 -38.27 18.66 -8.93
C ASN A 150 -37.75 17.41 -9.68
N LEU A 151 -38.55 16.82 -10.56
CA LEU A 151 -38.13 15.68 -11.39
C LEU A 151 -37.00 16.02 -12.35
N LYS A 152 -37.00 17.26 -12.88
CA LYS A 152 -35.95 17.78 -13.76
C LYS A 152 -34.71 18.25 -13.01
N ASN A 153 -34.73 18.28 -11.68
CA ASN A 153 -33.58 18.75 -10.92
C ASN A 153 -32.38 17.82 -11.12
N GLU A 154 -31.35 18.33 -11.78
CA GLU A 154 -30.12 17.60 -12.08
C GLU A 154 -29.24 17.41 -10.84
N ASP A 155 -29.43 18.21 -9.80
CA ASP A 155 -28.67 18.12 -8.55
C ASP A 155 -29.23 17.02 -7.63
N PHE A 156 -28.37 16.07 -7.28
CA PHE A 156 -28.65 15.00 -6.31
C PHE A 156 -27.95 15.24 -4.96
N GLY A 157 -27.18 16.32 -4.85
CA GLY A 157 -26.55 16.76 -3.62
C GLY A 157 -25.17 16.16 -3.39
N THR A 158 -24.66 16.37 -2.17
CA THR A 158 -23.38 15.82 -1.70
C THR A 158 -23.62 14.67 -0.74
N HIS A 159 -22.90 13.57 -0.94
CA HIS A 159 -23.03 12.36 -0.14
C HIS A 159 -21.70 11.95 0.45
N ASN A 160 -21.73 11.44 1.68
CA ASN A 160 -20.62 10.70 2.27
C ASN A 160 -21.03 9.23 2.41
N ILE A 161 -20.33 8.35 1.72
CA ILE A 161 -20.76 6.98 1.46
C ILE A 161 -19.69 6.03 2.00
N PRO A 162 -20.01 5.21 3.01
CA PRO A 162 -19.15 4.10 3.39
C PRO A 162 -19.27 2.99 2.35
N ILE A 163 -18.15 2.56 1.77
CA ILE A 163 -18.10 1.50 0.76
C ILE A 163 -16.99 0.52 1.12
N SER A 164 -17.26 -0.79 1.05
CA SER A 164 -16.23 -1.80 1.28
C SER A 164 -15.10 -1.68 0.26
N THR A 165 -13.86 -1.76 0.73
CA THR A 165 -12.69 -1.84 -0.14
C THR A 165 -12.49 -3.29 -0.60
N GLU A 166 -12.40 -3.49 -1.90
CA GLU A 166 -12.22 -4.78 -2.54
C GLU A 166 -10.74 -4.98 -2.94
N GLN A 167 -10.21 -6.18 -2.71
CA GLN A 167 -8.91 -6.59 -3.27
C GLN A 167 -9.15 -7.19 -4.66
N LEU A 168 -8.97 -6.39 -5.71
CA LEU A 168 -9.23 -6.81 -7.09
C LEU A 168 -8.12 -7.72 -7.64
N SER A 169 -6.88 -7.53 -7.19
CA SER A 169 -5.74 -8.42 -7.45
C SER A 169 -4.71 -8.26 -6.35
N SER A 170 -3.59 -9.00 -6.37
CA SER A 170 -2.54 -8.83 -5.36
C SER A 170 -1.87 -7.43 -5.35
N THR A 171 -2.02 -6.66 -6.43
CA THR A 171 -1.44 -5.32 -6.58
C THR A 171 -2.49 -4.22 -6.77
N LEU A 172 -3.78 -4.54 -6.73
CA LEU A 172 -4.86 -3.60 -7.02
C LEU A 172 -5.97 -3.68 -5.98
N LEU A 173 -6.27 -2.54 -5.36
CA LEU A 173 -7.43 -2.34 -4.51
C LEU A 173 -8.45 -1.45 -5.23
N GLY A 174 -9.73 -1.70 -4.98
CA GLY A 174 -10.83 -0.96 -5.59
C GLY A 174 -11.93 -0.62 -4.62
N VAL A 175 -12.59 0.51 -4.85
CA VAL A 175 -13.81 0.94 -4.16
C VAL A 175 -14.86 1.22 -5.22
N ASN A 176 -15.95 0.44 -5.21
CA ASN A 176 -17.02 0.53 -6.19
C ASN A 176 -17.98 1.68 -5.85
N ILE A 177 -17.67 2.88 -6.33
CA ILE A 177 -18.47 4.10 -6.07
C ILE A 177 -19.90 3.93 -6.62
N SER A 178 -20.04 3.31 -7.80
CA SER A 178 -21.37 3.05 -8.39
C SER A 178 -22.28 2.23 -7.49
N GLN A 179 -21.74 1.22 -6.81
CA GLN A 179 -22.52 0.41 -5.86
C GLN A 179 -23.03 1.23 -4.68
N GLY A 180 -22.23 2.16 -4.16
CA GLY A 180 -22.63 3.05 -3.07
C GLY A 180 -23.65 4.12 -3.51
N LEU A 181 -23.54 4.61 -4.75
CA LEU A 181 -24.46 5.61 -5.30
C LEU A 181 -25.82 5.05 -5.73
N LEU A 182 -25.88 3.79 -6.15
CA LEU A 182 -27.09 3.16 -6.66
C LEU A 182 -28.34 3.37 -5.77
N PRO A 183 -28.34 2.95 -4.50
CA PRO A 183 -29.51 3.13 -3.64
C PRO A 183 -29.82 4.60 -3.34
N ILE A 184 -28.82 5.49 -3.38
CA ILE A 184 -29.01 6.92 -3.11
C ILE A 184 -29.76 7.56 -4.28
N LEU A 185 -29.20 7.45 -5.48
CA LEU A 185 -29.74 8.12 -6.66
C LEU A 185 -31.11 7.57 -7.06
N SER A 186 -31.28 6.24 -7.01
CA SER A 186 -32.57 5.62 -7.36
C SER A 186 -33.66 5.98 -6.35
N SER A 187 -33.36 6.00 -5.05
CA SER A 187 -34.30 6.39 -3.99
C SER A 187 -34.69 7.87 -4.07
N THR A 188 -33.72 8.77 -4.33
CA THR A 188 -34.00 10.20 -4.52
C THR A 188 -34.96 10.44 -5.66
N LEU A 189 -34.73 9.83 -6.84
CA LEU A 189 -35.62 10.00 -7.98
C LEU A 189 -36.98 9.31 -7.76
N ALA A 190 -37.00 8.12 -7.16
CA ALA A 190 -38.23 7.42 -6.79
C ALA A 190 -39.09 8.25 -5.82
N THR A 191 -38.47 8.95 -4.87
CA THR A 191 -39.16 9.85 -3.94
C THR A 191 -39.81 11.02 -4.69
N ARG A 192 -39.08 11.68 -5.59
CA ARG A 192 -39.65 12.76 -6.44
C ARG A 192 -40.83 12.26 -7.27
N LEU A 193 -40.79 11.02 -7.77
CA LEU A 193 -41.91 10.39 -8.49
C LEU A 193 -43.09 10.04 -7.58
N LYS A 194 -42.84 9.60 -6.34
CA LYS A 194 -43.89 9.35 -5.34
C LYS A 194 -44.60 10.64 -4.95
N ASP A 195 -43.86 11.74 -4.79
CA ASP A 195 -44.44 13.06 -4.53
C ASP A 195 -45.35 13.50 -5.69
N LEU A 196 -44.90 13.31 -6.94
CA LEU A 196 -45.75 13.53 -8.12
C LEU A 196 -46.99 12.64 -8.08
N LYS A 197 -46.84 11.35 -7.76
CA LYS A 197 -47.94 10.39 -7.69
C LYS A 197 -49.02 10.84 -6.70
N ILE A 198 -48.62 11.29 -5.51
CA ILE A 198 -49.54 11.80 -4.49
C ILE A 198 -50.39 12.95 -5.05
N ILE A 199 -49.78 13.87 -5.81
CA ILE A 199 -50.52 14.98 -6.44
C ILE A 199 -51.50 14.45 -7.50
N LEU A 200 -51.05 13.52 -8.36
CA LEU A 200 -51.87 12.95 -9.42
C LEU A 200 -53.07 12.15 -8.89
N ASP A 201 -52.92 11.44 -7.77
CA ASP A 201 -53.99 10.67 -7.13
C ASP A 201 -55.14 11.56 -6.62
N THR A 202 -54.93 12.89 -6.50
CA THR A 202 -56.00 13.83 -6.11
C THR A 202 -56.91 14.25 -7.27
N LEU A 203 -56.55 13.92 -8.52
CA LEU A 203 -57.30 14.35 -9.70
C LEU A 203 -58.55 13.49 -9.93
N PRO A 204 -59.71 14.10 -10.27
CA PRO A 204 -60.93 13.35 -10.53
C PRO A 204 -60.87 12.57 -11.86
N LEU A 205 -61.08 11.26 -11.79
CA LEU A 205 -61.01 10.34 -12.94
C LEU A 205 -62.00 10.68 -14.07
N GLY A 206 -63.13 11.32 -13.77
CA GLY A 206 -64.22 11.58 -14.71
C GLY A 206 -63.95 12.62 -15.82
N LEU A 207 -62.89 13.44 -15.70
CA LEU A 207 -62.61 14.56 -16.64
C LEU A 207 -61.35 14.35 -17.49
N VAL A 208 -60.42 13.50 -17.04
CA VAL A 208 -59.08 13.30 -17.66
C VAL A 208 -58.65 11.82 -17.68
N GLY A 209 -59.61 10.90 -17.52
CA GLY A 209 -59.38 9.50 -17.15
C GLY A 209 -58.30 8.78 -17.97
N THR A 210 -58.36 8.83 -19.31
CA THR A 210 -57.42 8.09 -20.17
C THR A 210 -55.98 8.61 -20.07
N ILE A 211 -55.79 9.93 -20.08
CA ILE A 211 -54.47 10.56 -19.98
C ILE A 211 -53.91 10.38 -18.56
N LEU A 212 -54.73 10.58 -17.53
CA LEU A 212 -54.33 10.39 -16.14
C LEU A 212 -53.94 8.93 -15.85
N THR A 213 -54.70 7.94 -16.35
CA THR A 213 -54.33 6.53 -16.23
C THR A 213 -52.98 6.24 -16.90
N SER A 214 -52.72 6.83 -18.07
CA SER A 214 -51.45 6.67 -18.78
C SER A 214 -50.27 7.26 -17.99
N VAL A 215 -50.45 8.48 -17.43
CA VAL A 215 -49.45 9.12 -16.56
C VAL A 215 -49.18 8.27 -15.32
N LEU A 216 -50.23 7.85 -14.60
CA LEU A 216 -50.09 7.04 -13.38
C LEU A 216 -49.40 5.70 -13.66
N SER A 217 -49.72 5.05 -14.78
CA SER A 217 -49.04 3.82 -15.21
C SER A 217 -47.55 4.05 -15.47
N SER A 218 -47.20 5.15 -16.14
CA SER A 218 -45.80 5.52 -16.40
C SER A 218 -45.06 5.82 -15.09
N VAL A 219 -45.67 6.56 -14.16
CA VAL A 219 -45.08 6.86 -12.85
C VAL A 219 -44.85 5.58 -12.05
N ASN A 220 -45.84 4.70 -11.95
CA ASN A 220 -45.72 3.45 -11.20
C ASN A 220 -44.63 2.54 -11.79
N SER A 221 -44.54 2.46 -13.11
CA SER A 221 -43.52 1.65 -13.80
C SER A 221 -42.10 2.16 -13.55
N LEU A 222 -41.92 3.49 -13.55
CA LEU A 222 -40.64 4.12 -13.25
C LEU A 222 -40.25 3.93 -11.78
N ILE A 223 -41.20 4.09 -10.84
CA ILE A 223 -40.97 3.82 -9.42
C ILE A 223 -40.51 2.37 -9.22
N ALA A 224 -41.26 1.40 -9.76
CA ALA A 224 -40.92 -0.02 -9.65
C ALA A 224 -39.54 -0.35 -10.25
N SER A 225 -39.17 0.32 -11.34
CA SER A 225 -37.84 0.17 -11.94
C SER A 225 -36.75 0.74 -11.04
N LEU A 226 -36.93 1.93 -10.47
CA LEU A 226 -35.95 2.58 -9.59
C LEU A 226 -35.79 1.86 -8.23
N GLU A 227 -36.86 1.25 -7.73
CA GLU A 227 -36.84 0.42 -6.52
C GLU A 227 -36.17 -0.94 -6.75
N ASN A 228 -36.04 -1.37 -8.01
CA ASN A 228 -35.27 -2.55 -8.39
C ASN A 228 -33.81 -2.15 -8.70
N PRO A 229 -32.83 -2.54 -7.86
CA PRO A 229 -31.42 -2.21 -8.07
C PRO A 229 -30.83 -2.85 -9.34
N ASP A 230 -31.41 -3.97 -9.80
CA ASP A 230 -30.96 -4.69 -10.99
C ASP A 230 -31.61 -4.17 -12.29
N SER A 231 -32.51 -3.18 -12.19
CA SER A 231 -33.13 -2.62 -13.38
C SER A 231 -32.13 -1.81 -14.20
N THR A 232 -32.24 -1.90 -15.53
CA THR A 232 -31.44 -1.10 -16.45
C THR A 232 -31.61 0.40 -16.21
N ILE A 233 -32.78 0.85 -15.76
CA ILE A 233 -33.03 2.25 -15.43
C ILE A 233 -32.18 2.68 -14.23
N SER A 234 -32.17 1.89 -13.15
CA SER A 234 -31.36 2.17 -11.95
C SER A 234 -29.87 2.17 -12.25
N THR A 235 -29.38 1.16 -12.99
CA THR A 235 -27.95 1.07 -13.34
C THR A 235 -27.51 2.16 -14.31
N ASN A 236 -28.36 2.54 -15.27
CA ASN A 236 -28.05 3.62 -16.21
C ASN A 236 -28.05 4.99 -15.52
N LEU A 237 -28.95 5.22 -14.56
CA LEU A 237 -28.99 6.45 -13.78
C LEU A 237 -27.64 6.70 -13.06
N VAL A 238 -27.07 5.65 -12.47
CA VAL A 238 -25.75 5.73 -11.80
C VAL A 238 -24.60 5.83 -12.80
N SER A 239 -24.70 5.14 -13.94
CA SER A 239 -23.66 5.17 -14.97
C SER A 239 -23.56 6.56 -15.61
N ALA A 240 -24.71 7.21 -15.82
CA ALA A 240 -24.80 8.56 -16.39
C ALA A 240 -24.53 9.68 -15.37
N SER A 241 -24.46 9.37 -14.07
CA SER A 241 -24.17 10.38 -13.06
C SER A 241 -22.78 10.98 -13.25
N LEU A 242 -22.67 12.29 -13.03
CA LEU A 242 -21.42 13.04 -13.04
C LEU A 242 -20.98 13.26 -11.59
N LEU A 243 -19.75 12.87 -11.31
CA LEU A 243 -19.12 13.14 -10.02
C LEU A 243 -18.56 14.57 -10.03
N GLY A 244 -18.91 15.36 -9.02
CA GLY A 244 -18.26 16.63 -8.74
C GLY A 244 -16.92 16.42 -8.03
N ALA A 245 -16.53 17.41 -7.20
CA ALA A 245 -15.37 17.24 -6.33
C ALA A 245 -15.54 15.98 -5.46
N THR A 246 -14.59 15.05 -5.59
CA THR A 246 -14.64 13.73 -4.97
C THR A 246 -13.42 13.51 -4.11
N ASN A 247 -13.64 13.12 -2.85
CA ASN A 247 -12.61 12.65 -1.93
C ASN A 247 -12.90 11.19 -1.57
N VAL A 248 -11.89 10.34 -1.70
CA VAL A 248 -11.96 8.93 -1.32
C VAL A 248 -10.87 8.65 -0.31
N SER A 249 -11.24 8.14 0.86
CA SER A 249 -10.33 7.70 1.91
C SER A 249 -10.39 6.18 2.02
N ILE A 250 -9.27 5.50 1.82
CA ILE A 250 -9.16 4.04 1.79
C ILE A 250 -8.20 3.59 2.90
N PRO A 251 -8.74 3.12 4.05
CA PRO A 251 -7.92 2.55 5.11
C PRO A 251 -7.33 1.20 4.69
N THR A 252 -6.03 1.02 4.93
CA THR A 252 -5.29 -0.22 4.62
C THR A 252 -4.36 -0.63 5.75
N PHE A 253 -3.90 -1.88 5.70
CA PHE A 253 -2.73 -2.34 6.42
C PHE A 253 -1.57 -2.51 5.44
N VAL A 254 -0.42 -1.95 5.77
CA VAL A 254 0.83 -2.04 5.01
C VAL A 254 1.86 -2.85 5.77
N SER A 255 2.49 -3.81 5.10
CA SER A 255 3.61 -4.58 5.63
C SER A 255 4.86 -4.37 4.79
N SER A 256 6.04 -4.41 5.41
CA SER A 256 7.31 -4.31 4.69
C SER A 256 7.46 -5.47 3.69
N PRO A 257 8.01 -5.20 2.49
CA PRO A 257 8.51 -6.24 1.61
C PRO A 257 9.68 -6.97 2.28
N ILE A 258 9.88 -8.24 1.91
CA ILE A 258 10.99 -9.07 2.41
C ILE A 258 12.09 -9.15 1.36
N GLY A 259 13.34 -9.30 1.79
CA GLY A 259 14.46 -9.53 0.88
C GLY A 259 14.90 -8.30 0.09
N LEU A 260 14.67 -7.09 0.62
CA LEU A 260 15.21 -5.86 0.04
C LEU A 260 16.74 -5.83 0.15
N ALA A 261 17.43 -5.71 -0.98
CA ALA A 261 18.90 -5.54 -1.02
C ALA A 261 19.33 -4.08 -0.78
N GLN A 262 18.43 -3.12 -1.04
CA GLN A 262 18.63 -1.69 -0.86
C GLN A 262 17.29 -1.05 -0.44
N ASP A 263 17.37 0.12 0.19
CA ASP A 263 16.17 0.88 0.54
C ASP A 263 15.26 1.08 -0.69
N TYR A 264 13.97 0.93 -0.48
CA TYR A 264 12.98 0.85 -1.54
C TYR A 264 11.95 1.97 -1.43
N ARG A 265 11.77 2.71 -2.53
CA ARG A 265 10.71 3.71 -2.69
C ARG A 265 9.55 3.08 -3.46
N ALA A 266 8.50 2.68 -2.75
CA ALA A 266 7.29 2.15 -3.36
C ALA A 266 6.48 3.31 -3.95
N SER A 267 6.36 3.38 -5.28
CA SER A 267 5.50 4.35 -5.96
C SER A 267 4.10 3.76 -6.12
N ILE A 268 3.16 4.29 -5.36
CA ILE A 268 1.77 3.87 -5.32
C ILE A 268 0.96 4.84 -6.17
N ARG A 269 0.11 4.31 -7.04
CA ARG A 269 -0.76 5.10 -7.90
C ARG A 269 -2.20 4.94 -7.48
N GLY A 270 -3.00 5.97 -7.72
CA GLY A 270 -4.44 5.84 -7.59
C GLY A 270 -5.20 6.93 -8.30
N GLY A 271 -6.45 6.61 -8.62
CA GLY A 271 -7.31 7.43 -9.47
C GLY A 271 -8.76 7.03 -9.33
N ILE A 272 -9.65 7.83 -9.94
CA ILE A 272 -11.08 7.52 -10.01
C ILE A 272 -11.44 7.37 -11.48
N ILE A 273 -11.91 6.19 -11.85
CA ILE A 273 -12.18 5.82 -13.23
C ILE A 273 -13.64 5.42 -13.42
N GLN A 274 -14.08 5.42 -14.68
CA GLN A 274 -15.28 4.73 -15.12
C GLN A 274 -14.91 3.69 -16.18
N SER A 275 -15.41 2.47 -16.03
CA SER A 275 -15.14 1.38 -16.97
C SER A 275 -16.30 0.39 -17.08
N ASP A 276 -16.51 -0.09 -18.30
CA ASP A 276 -17.44 -1.19 -18.63
C ASP A 276 -16.83 -2.58 -18.37
N ASP A 277 -15.50 -2.66 -18.22
CA ASP A 277 -14.76 -3.89 -17.95
C ASP A 277 -13.67 -3.63 -16.91
N ILE A 278 -13.55 -4.52 -15.93
CA ILE A 278 -12.55 -4.44 -14.85
C ILE A 278 -11.28 -5.20 -15.25
N VAL A 279 -11.18 -5.74 -16.48
CA VAL A 279 -9.90 -6.15 -17.09
C VAL A 279 -9.07 -4.88 -17.36
N ILE A 280 -8.53 -4.35 -16.27
CA ILE A 280 -7.83 -3.09 -16.14
C ILE A 280 -6.51 -3.18 -16.92
N GLN A 281 -6.54 -2.81 -18.20
CA GLN A 281 -5.35 -2.50 -18.98
C GLN A 281 -4.79 -1.10 -18.61
N LEU A 282 -4.77 -0.75 -17.31
CA LEU A 282 -4.24 0.53 -16.83
C LEU A 282 -2.71 0.50 -16.79
N LEU A 283 -2.09 0.23 -17.94
CA LEU A 283 -0.66 0.30 -18.11
C LEU A 283 -0.29 1.76 -18.42
N SER A 284 0.09 2.45 -17.35
CA SER A 284 1.19 3.41 -17.23
C SER A 284 0.87 4.81 -16.69
N ASN A 285 -0.33 5.38 -16.89
CA ASN A 285 -0.56 6.82 -16.66
C ASN A 285 -1.91 7.26 -16.03
N PHE A 286 -2.61 6.41 -15.29
CA PHE A 286 -3.84 6.86 -14.60
C PHE A 286 -3.53 7.54 -13.26
N GLY A 287 -4.34 8.54 -12.92
CA GLY A 287 -4.36 9.18 -11.61
C GLY A 287 -3.05 9.84 -11.15
N GLY A 288 -2.95 10.02 -9.83
CA GLY A 288 -1.78 10.59 -9.17
C GLY A 288 -0.79 9.54 -8.65
N ASN A 289 0.29 9.99 -8.01
CA ASN A 289 1.23 9.12 -7.29
C ASN A 289 1.50 9.58 -5.85
N THR A 290 1.84 8.62 -4.99
CA THR A 290 2.31 8.83 -3.62
C THR A 290 3.36 7.78 -3.29
N ASN A 291 4.24 8.05 -2.33
CA ASN A 291 5.33 7.14 -2.00
C ASN A 291 5.23 6.62 -0.57
N ILE A 292 5.65 5.36 -0.39
CA ILE A 292 5.99 4.79 0.92
C ILE A 292 7.44 4.30 0.83
N TYR A 293 8.24 4.63 1.85
CA TYR A 293 9.65 4.28 1.91
C TYR A 293 9.88 3.10 2.87
N PHE A 294 10.66 2.12 2.42
CA PHE A 294 11.02 0.93 3.18
C PHE A 294 12.54 0.79 3.24
N SER A 295 13.07 0.39 4.40
CA SER A 295 14.49 0.14 4.56
C SER A 295 14.83 -1.32 4.25
N ALA A 296 15.99 -1.55 3.64
CA ALA A 296 16.60 -2.88 3.54
C ALA A 296 17.17 -3.39 4.87
N GLY A 297 17.22 -2.53 5.89
CA GLY A 297 17.90 -2.81 7.15
C GLY A 297 19.41 -2.69 7.03
N SER A 298 20.10 -2.90 8.15
CA SER A 298 21.55 -2.76 8.25
C SER A 298 22.15 -3.84 9.13
N LEU A 299 23.48 -4.02 8.99
CA LEU A 299 24.31 -4.76 9.93
C LEU A 299 25.17 -3.74 10.67
N THR A 300 25.00 -3.64 11.99
CA THR A 300 25.65 -2.61 12.80
C THR A 300 26.21 -3.21 14.08
N MET A 301 27.42 -2.81 14.46
CA MET A 301 27.99 -3.05 15.79
C MET A 301 27.87 -1.79 16.64
N LYS A 302 27.33 -1.90 17.86
CA LYS A 302 27.26 -0.79 18.82
C LYS A 302 28.63 -0.61 19.50
N SER A 303 29.43 0.30 18.97
CA SER A 303 30.80 0.54 19.44
C SER A 303 30.86 1.23 20.80
N ASP A 304 29.79 1.92 21.21
CA ASP A 304 29.65 2.63 22.49
C ASP A 304 29.66 1.71 23.71
N LEU A 305 29.40 0.41 23.53
CA LEU A 305 29.45 -0.60 24.59
C LEU A 305 30.84 -1.26 24.74
N LEU A 306 31.79 -0.94 23.86
CA LEU A 306 33.16 -1.42 23.96
C LEU A 306 34.01 -0.46 24.80
N PRO A 307 34.89 -0.98 25.67
CA PRO A 307 35.85 -0.15 26.41
C PRO A 307 36.88 0.44 25.45
N THR A 308 37.13 1.75 25.56
CA THR A 308 38.04 2.48 24.65
C THR A 308 39.49 2.56 25.16
N ASN A 309 39.73 2.37 26.45
CA ASN A 309 41.07 2.44 27.05
C ASN A 309 41.24 1.34 28.11
N LEU A 310 41.76 0.19 27.69
CA LEU A 310 42.09 -0.92 28.60
C LEU A 310 43.38 -0.59 29.35
N ASN A 311 43.28 -0.35 30.66
CA ASN A 311 44.42 0.04 31.48
C ASN A 311 44.84 -1.05 32.46
N PHE A 312 46.02 -1.62 32.22
CA PHE A 312 46.58 -2.72 33.01
C PHE A 312 47.41 -2.24 34.21
N GLY A 313 47.58 -0.93 34.40
CA GLY A 313 48.28 -0.34 35.55
C GLY A 313 49.80 -0.19 35.37
N ILE A 314 50.48 0.11 36.48
CA ILE A 314 51.93 0.29 36.56
C ILE A 314 52.53 -0.91 37.29
N HIS A 315 53.55 -1.52 36.69
CA HIS A 315 54.18 -2.74 37.21
C HIS A 315 55.70 -2.57 37.33
N PRO A 316 56.33 -3.10 38.40
CA PRO A 316 57.79 -3.12 38.50
C PRO A 316 58.41 -3.98 37.40
N ILE A 317 59.63 -3.63 36.99
CA ILE A 317 60.37 -4.42 36.00
C ILE A 317 60.90 -5.69 36.68
N GLN A 318 60.41 -6.85 36.24
CA GLN A 318 60.93 -8.16 36.61
C GLN A 318 60.87 -9.13 35.42
N THR A 319 61.70 -10.18 35.43
CA THR A 319 61.78 -11.16 34.33
C THR A 319 61.82 -12.60 34.82
N VAL A 320 61.68 -12.85 36.12
CA VAL A 320 61.90 -14.18 36.71
C VAL A 320 60.63 -15.03 36.75
N ALA A 321 59.45 -14.41 36.69
CA ALA A 321 58.16 -15.08 36.75
C ALA A 321 57.19 -14.58 35.68
N ASP A 322 56.29 -15.46 35.24
CA ASP A 322 55.17 -15.11 34.39
C ASP A 322 54.21 -14.18 35.14
N GLU A 323 53.62 -13.22 34.43
CA GLU A 323 52.69 -12.26 35.01
C GLU A 323 51.38 -12.21 34.25
N THR A 324 50.30 -11.94 34.99
CA THR A 324 48.99 -11.67 34.44
C THR A 324 48.44 -10.43 35.11
N TRP A 325 48.20 -9.39 34.33
CA TRP A 325 47.68 -8.11 34.81
C TRP A 325 46.26 -7.93 34.35
N LYS A 326 45.37 -7.47 35.22
CA LYS A 326 43.96 -7.24 34.89
C LYS A 326 43.74 -5.78 34.50
N ALA A 327 42.85 -5.53 33.55
CA ALA A 327 42.42 -4.18 33.25
C ALA A 327 41.42 -3.69 34.31
N TYR A 328 41.69 -2.53 34.88
CA TYR A 328 40.82 -1.87 35.85
C TYR A 328 40.45 -0.48 35.35
N ILE A 329 39.28 0.02 35.75
CA ILE A 329 38.91 1.41 35.45
C ILE A 329 40.00 2.35 36.00
N GLY A 330 40.65 3.12 35.13
CA GLY A 330 41.75 4.00 35.52
C GLY A 330 43.08 3.30 35.88
N GLY A 331 43.19 1.98 35.74
CA GLY A 331 44.45 1.23 35.93
C GLY A 331 44.85 0.95 37.38
N ASN A 332 43.95 1.15 38.33
CA ASN A 332 44.18 0.85 39.75
C ASN A 332 43.37 -0.38 40.18
N SER A 333 44.03 -1.38 40.79
CA SER A 333 43.39 -2.62 41.25
C SER A 333 42.33 -2.44 42.34
N SER A 334 42.28 -1.27 42.99
CA SER A 334 41.21 -0.91 43.92
C SER A 334 39.91 -0.51 43.22
N ASN A 335 39.96 -0.20 41.92
CA ASN A 335 38.79 0.12 41.13
C ASN A 335 38.13 -1.16 40.59
N PRO A 336 36.87 -1.09 40.10
CA PRO A 336 36.24 -2.22 39.44
C PRO A 336 37.03 -2.69 38.21
N ILE A 337 36.95 -4.01 37.94
CA ILE A 337 37.44 -4.60 36.70
C ILE A 337 36.76 -3.93 35.52
N GLN A 338 37.52 -3.64 34.48
CA GLN A 338 36.99 -3.09 33.25
C GLN A 338 36.25 -4.18 32.46
N THR A 339 35.00 -3.90 32.12
CA THR A 339 34.11 -4.78 31.37
C THR A 339 33.60 -4.08 30.11
N GLY A 340 32.89 -4.82 29.26
CA GLY A 340 32.24 -4.28 28.08
C GLY A 340 31.20 -5.24 27.52
N MET A 341 30.60 -4.85 26.39
CA MET A 341 29.68 -5.72 25.66
C MET A 341 29.87 -5.52 24.17
N ILE A 342 29.94 -6.63 23.44
CA ILE A 342 29.71 -6.63 22.00
C ILE A 342 28.21 -6.70 21.80
N ARG A 343 27.63 -5.72 21.09
CA ARG A 343 26.25 -5.77 20.62
C ARG A 343 26.25 -5.58 19.10
N ILE A 344 25.72 -6.57 18.39
CA ILE A 344 25.51 -6.52 16.94
C ILE A 344 24.01 -6.60 16.67
N GLU A 345 23.54 -5.75 15.77
CA GLU A 345 22.16 -5.75 15.28
C GLU A 345 22.20 -5.97 13.77
N ASP A 346 21.44 -6.96 13.31
CA ASP A 346 21.26 -7.23 11.89
C ASP A 346 19.77 -7.23 11.57
N THR A 347 19.29 -6.11 11.05
CA THR A 347 17.87 -5.89 10.74
C THR A 347 17.52 -6.27 9.30
N ARG A 348 18.48 -6.73 8.50
CA ARG A 348 18.26 -7.11 7.10
C ARG A 348 17.42 -8.37 6.98
N THR A 349 16.64 -8.50 5.91
CA THR A 349 15.80 -9.69 5.65
C THR A 349 16.21 -10.48 4.41
N ILE A 350 17.38 -10.17 3.85
CA ILE A 350 18.02 -10.92 2.76
C ILE A 350 18.77 -12.15 3.29
N ALA A 351 19.05 -13.10 2.41
CA ALA A 351 19.99 -14.17 2.70
C ALA A 351 21.34 -13.56 3.08
N LYS A 352 21.82 -13.86 4.28
CA LYS A 352 23.00 -13.22 4.84
C LYS A 352 23.88 -14.19 5.62
N ALA A 353 25.15 -13.82 5.66
CA ALA A 353 26.17 -14.37 6.53
C ALA A 353 27.07 -13.22 6.97
N TRP A 354 27.66 -13.33 8.14
CA TRP A 354 28.67 -12.39 8.61
C TRP A 354 29.49 -13.01 9.73
N GLN A 355 30.65 -12.42 10.00
CA GLN A 355 31.49 -12.83 11.12
C GLN A 355 32.04 -11.62 11.88
N LEU A 356 32.21 -11.83 13.18
CA LEU A 356 32.92 -10.93 14.08
C LEU A 356 34.27 -11.55 14.44
N LYS A 357 35.33 -10.80 14.17
CA LYS A 357 36.70 -11.13 14.53
C LYS A 357 37.30 -10.06 15.45
N VAL A 358 38.22 -10.49 16.30
CA VAL A 358 39.06 -9.60 17.10
C VAL A 358 40.54 -9.93 16.86
N SER A 359 41.37 -8.90 16.74
CA SER A 359 42.81 -9.05 16.54
C SER A 359 43.58 -7.93 17.24
N GLN A 360 44.83 -8.21 17.62
CA GLN A 360 45.75 -7.19 18.09
C GLN A 360 46.48 -6.61 16.88
N ALA A 361 46.54 -5.28 16.72
CA ALA A 361 47.12 -4.66 15.52
C ALA A 361 48.66 -4.75 15.48
N SER A 362 49.30 -4.74 16.65
CA SER A 362 50.75 -4.75 16.79
C SER A 362 51.17 -5.36 18.11
N ASN A 363 52.44 -5.72 18.28
CA ASN A 363 52.99 -5.98 19.62
C ASN A 363 52.75 -4.77 20.54
N TRP A 364 52.69 -5.04 21.84
CA TRP A 364 52.74 -4.01 22.87
C TRP A 364 54.08 -3.27 22.74
N ASN A 365 54.06 -1.97 22.47
CA ASN A 365 55.24 -1.19 22.11
C ASN A 365 55.29 0.14 22.87
N ASN A 366 56.49 0.57 23.27
CA ASN A 366 56.73 1.82 24.02
C ASN A 366 57.39 2.96 23.20
N GLY A 367 57.31 2.89 21.88
CA GLY A 367 58.00 3.71 20.88
C GLY A 367 59.37 3.18 20.46
N GLN A 368 60.03 2.35 21.29
CA GLN A 368 61.40 1.90 21.06
C GLN A 368 61.59 0.38 21.17
N ASN A 369 60.79 -0.28 22.00
CA ASN A 369 60.92 -1.70 22.32
C ASN A 369 59.55 -2.37 22.31
N ASN A 370 59.53 -3.65 21.93
CA ASN A 370 58.35 -4.51 21.98
C ASN A 370 58.35 -5.35 23.26
N LEU A 371 57.18 -5.53 23.85
CA LEU A 371 56.94 -6.56 24.86
C LEU A 371 56.68 -7.89 24.12
N ASN A 372 57.76 -8.61 23.81
CA ASN A 372 57.68 -9.83 23.01
C ASN A 372 56.85 -10.91 23.72
N ASN A 373 56.06 -11.65 22.94
CA ASN A 373 55.20 -12.76 23.40
C ASN A 373 54.13 -12.37 24.43
N ALA A 374 53.87 -11.07 24.66
CA ALA A 374 52.78 -10.64 25.50
C ALA A 374 51.43 -10.91 24.80
N GLN A 375 50.46 -11.41 25.56
CA GLN A 375 49.17 -11.86 25.02
C GLN A 375 48.02 -11.15 25.73
N LEU A 376 47.06 -10.65 24.96
CA LEU A 376 45.82 -10.13 25.52
C LEU A 376 44.81 -11.27 25.66
N GLY A 377 44.39 -11.54 26.89
CA GLY A 377 43.29 -12.42 27.22
C GLY A 377 41.99 -11.64 27.39
N ILE A 378 40.89 -12.13 26.81
CA ILE A 378 39.55 -11.58 26.98
C ILE A 378 38.63 -12.69 27.49
N SER A 379 38.08 -12.54 28.68
CA SER A 379 37.09 -13.47 29.25
C SER A 379 35.70 -13.11 28.76
N LEU A 380 35.11 -13.98 27.96
CA LEU A 380 33.76 -13.81 27.41
C LEU A 380 32.71 -14.34 28.38
N GLY A 381 31.57 -13.65 28.47
CA GLY A 381 30.39 -14.12 29.17
C GLY A 381 29.51 -15.03 28.31
N SER A 382 28.28 -15.23 28.76
CA SER A 382 27.30 -16.02 28.03
C SER A 382 26.85 -15.26 26.77
N LEU A 383 27.00 -15.90 25.62
CA LEU A 383 26.48 -15.39 24.35
C LEU A 383 24.94 -15.40 24.39
N ASN A 384 24.32 -14.28 24.03
CA ASN A 384 22.87 -14.14 23.93
C ASN A 384 22.48 -13.70 22.51
N THR A 385 21.60 -14.45 21.86
CA THR A 385 21.15 -14.16 20.50
C THR A 385 19.80 -14.83 20.22
N ASN A 386 19.03 -14.23 19.31
CA ASN A 386 17.82 -14.85 18.76
C ASN A 386 18.06 -15.53 17.40
N PHE A 387 19.30 -15.60 16.92
CA PHE A 387 19.66 -16.38 15.73
C PHE A 387 19.71 -17.87 16.07
N SER A 388 19.28 -18.72 15.14
CA SER A 388 19.40 -20.17 15.25
C SER A 388 20.67 -20.73 14.61
N ASN A 389 21.15 -20.13 13.51
CA ASN A 389 22.20 -20.68 12.66
C ASN A 389 23.53 -19.95 12.87
N TYR A 390 24.12 -20.11 14.06
CA TYR A 390 25.38 -19.44 14.42
C TYR A 390 26.39 -20.40 15.05
N SER A 391 27.66 -20.02 14.98
CA SER A 391 28.75 -20.56 15.79
C SER A 391 29.40 -19.40 16.54
N GLY A 392 29.54 -19.49 17.84
CA GLY A 392 30.14 -18.41 18.63
C GLY A 392 30.82 -18.91 19.89
N LEU A 393 31.79 -18.14 20.35
CA LEU A 393 32.51 -18.40 21.58
C LEU A 393 31.70 -17.84 22.77
N SER A 394 31.52 -18.66 23.81
CA SER A 394 30.74 -18.29 25.00
C SER A 394 31.41 -18.86 26.25
N ASN A 395 31.36 -18.12 27.37
CA ASN A 395 31.85 -18.54 28.69
C ASN A 395 33.30 -19.08 28.67
N GLN A 396 34.19 -18.45 27.91
CA GLN A 396 35.59 -18.86 27.78
C GLN A 396 36.52 -17.67 27.61
N LYS A 397 37.81 -17.90 27.87
CA LYS A 397 38.88 -16.92 27.66
C LYS A 397 39.47 -17.07 26.26
N VAL A 398 39.48 -15.99 25.49
CA VAL A 398 40.15 -15.93 24.18
C VAL A 398 41.48 -15.21 24.31
N GLN A 399 42.48 -15.65 23.55
CA GLN A 399 43.80 -15.03 23.51
C GLN A 399 44.01 -14.38 22.15
N VAL A 400 44.37 -13.11 22.17
CA VAL A 400 44.64 -12.32 20.97
C VAL A 400 46.13 -11.98 20.91
N THR A 401 46.71 -12.18 19.73
CA THR A 401 48.10 -11.85 19.42
C THR A 401 48.15 -11.10 18.08
N PRO A 402 49.26 -10.42 17.74
CA PRO A 402 49.36 -9.67 16.49
C PRO A 402 49.15 -10.50 15.23
N ASP A 403 49.59 -11.77 15.26
CA ASP A 403 49.57 -12.66 14.10
C ASP A 403 48.32 -13.56 14.04
N ASN A 404 47.42 -13.45 15.01
CA ASN A 404 46.25 -14.34 15.11
C ASN A 404 44.95 -13.54 15.30
N GLN A 405 44.05 -13.67 14.32
CA GLN A 405 42.68 -13.17 14.45
C GLN A 405 41.80 -14.26 15.07
N VAL A 406 41.03 -13.90 16.08
CA VAL A 406 40.08 -14.80 16.73
C VAL A 406 38.68 -14.51 16.20
N THR A 407 38.06 -15.50 15.57
CA THR A 407 36.63 -15.44 15.23
C THR A 407 35.81 -15.66 16.49
N LEU A 408 35.11 -14.62 16.93
CA LEU A 408 34.25 -14.67 18.11
C LEU A 408 32.87 -15.22 17.78
N MET A 409 32.39 -14.90 16.57
CA MET A 409 31.11 -15.36 16.10
C MET A 409 31.06 -15.40 14.57
N SER A 410 30.33 -16.38 14.05
CA SER A 410 29.92 -16.47 12.67
C SER A 410 28.42 -16.75 12.62
N LEU A 411 27.71 -15.99 11.81
CA LEU A 411 26.33 -16.23 11.43
C LEU A 411 26.33 -16.76 9.99
N SER A 412 25.57 -17.82 9.74
CA SER A 412 25.46 -18.41 8.40
C SER A 412 24.01 -18.70 8.03
N ASN A 413 23.70 -18.59 6.74
CA ASN A 413 22.47 -19.11 6.13
C ASN A 413 21.19 -18.75 6.91
N THR A 414 20.92 -17.45 7.04
CA THR A 414 19.66 -16.97 7.60
C THR A 414 19.13 -15.77 6.81
N THR A 415 17.83 -15.54 6.92
CA THR A 415 17.12 -14.34 6.46
C THR A 415 16.47 -13.59 7.62
N ALA A 416 16.47 -14.16 8.83
CA ALA A 416 15.84 -13.56 9.99
C ALA A 416 16.59 -12.31 10.43
N SER A 417 15.87 -11.27 10.87
CA SER A 417 16.46 -10.16 11.61
C SER A 417 16.77 -10.59 13.04
N GLY A 418 17.81 -10.03 13.65
CA GLY A 418 18.16 -10.40 15.00
C GLY A 418 19.31 -9.61 15.59
N TYR A 419 19.76 -10.07 16.74
CA TYR A 419 20.84 -9.44 17.49
C TYR A 419 21.79 -10.48 18.08
N VAL A 420 22.96 -10.01 18.45
CA VAL A 420 23.96 -10.76 19.21
C VAL A 420 24.50 -9.89 20.32
N GLU A 421 24.62 -10.47 21.51
CA GLU A 421 25.30 -9.91 22.66
C GLU A 421 26.37 -10.87 23.18
N ILE A 422 27.58 -10.36 23.38
CA ILE A 422 28.67 -11.10 24.03
C ILE A 422 29.25 -10.19 25.12
N PRO A 423 28.97 -10.46 26.40
CA PRO A 423 29.61 -9.75 27.51
C PRO A 423 31.12 -9.98 27.50
N LEU A 424 31.87 -8.92 27.78
CA LEU A 424 33.32 -8.94 27.97
C LEU A 424 33.57 -8.77 29.47
N ASN A 425 33.70 -9.89 30.18
CA ASN A 425 33.70 -9.92 31.65
C ASN A 425 35.03 -9.48 32.24
N GLN A 426 36.14 -9.64 31.51
CA GLN A 426 37.47 -9.28 32.00
C GLN A 426 38.47 -9.20 30.85
N PHE A 427 39.44 -8.31 30.96
CA PHE A 427 40.63 -8.24 30.11
C PHE A 427 41.89 -8.50 30.94
N GLU A 428 42.82 -9.30 30.42
CA GLU A 428 44.07 -9.66 31.08
C GLU A 428 45.25 -9.54 30.13
N LEU A 429 46.35 -8.92 30.55
CA LEU A 429 47.61 -8.91 29.82
C LEU A 429 48.54 -9.96 30.45
N PHE A 430 48.85 -11.01 29.70
CA PHE A 430 49.85 -11.99 30.06
C PHE A 430 51.23 -11.56 29.55
N VAL A 431 52.22 -11.55 30.43
CA VAL A 431 53.62 -11.25 30.09
C VAL A 431 54.51 -12.39 30.58
N PRO A 432 55.16 -13.16 29.68
CA PRO A 432 55.94 -14.31 30.09
C PRO A 432 57.22 -13.90 30.84
N LYS A 433 57.75 -14.81 31.64
CA LYS A 433 59.10 -14.73 32.21
C LYS A 433 60.14 -14.62 31.09
N ASN A 434 61.31 -14.09 31.42
CA ASN A 434 62.41 -13.80 30.51
C ASN A 434 62.09 -12.78 29.39
N THR A 435 60.91 -12.15 29.41
CA THR A 435 60.60 -11.05 28.48
C THR A 435 61.48 -9.84 28.79
N GLN A 436 62.21 -9.33 27.80
CA GLN A 436 62.99 -8.10 27.96
C GLN A 436 62.05 -6.92 28.15
N ARG A 437 62.28 -6.13 29.21
CA ARG A 437 61.44 -5.00 29.58
C ARG A 437 62.30 -3.78 29.87
N ARG A 438 61.85 -2.63 29.39
CA ARG A 438 62.42 -1.31 29.70
C ARG A 438 61.34 -0.40 30.25
N SER A 439 61.75 0.55 31.10
CA SER A 439 60.86 1.59 31.61
C SER A 439 60.17 2.33 30.45
N GLY A 440 58.85 2.51 30.53
CA GLY A 440 58.05 3.16 29.50
C GLY A 440 56.58 2.70 29.52
N SER A 441 55.73 3.40 28.75
CA SER A 441 54.32 3.02 28.56
C SER A 441 54.21 2.14 27.31
N TYR A 442 53.76 0.90 27.47
CA TYR A 442 53.52 -0.01 26.35
C TYR A 442 52.05 0.03 25.95
N GLN A 443 51.80 0.14 24.65
CA GLN A 443 50.45 0.24 24.11
C GLN A 443 50.30 -0.65 22.88
N THR A 444 49.06 -1.05 22.61
CA THR A 444 48.64 -1.73 21.38
C THR A 444 47.21 -1.33 21.06
N ILE A 445 46.75 -1.64 19.85
CA ILE A 445 45.39 -1.40 19.38
C ILE A 445 44.68 -2.75 19.25
N LEU A 446 43.49 -2.84 19.82
CA LEU A 446 42.57 -3.96 19.61
C LEU A 446 41.62 -3.61 18.46
N GLN A 447 41.62 -4.41 17.41
CA GLN A 447 40.80 -4.20 16.23
C GLN A 447 39.64 -5.21 16.22
N TRP A 448 38.42 -4.67 16.11
CA TRP A 448 37.19 -5.43 15.95
C TRP A 448 36.76 -5.35 14.49
N THR A 449 36.55 -6.49 13.84
CA THR A 449 36.18 -6.55 12.42
C THR A 449 34.87 -7.28 12.26
N LEU A 450 33.83 -6.57 11.84
CA LEU A 450 32.55 -7.13 11.43
C LEU A 450 32.51 -7.17 9.91
N SER A 451 32.36 -8.36 9.32
CA SER A 451 32.42 -8.54 7.86
C SER A 451 31.23 -9.36 7.35
N ASN A 452 30.72 -9.02 6.16
CA ASN A 452 29.60 -9.69 5.49
C ASN A 452 29.97 -11.03 4.83
N THR A 453 31.21 -11.49 5.01
CA THR A 453 31.72 -12.74 4.45
C THR A 453 32.46 -13.50 5.56
N PRO A 454 32.07 -14.75 5.86
CA PRO A 454 32.85 -15.65 6.71
C PRO A 454 34.29 -15.83 6.23
#